data_AF-A0A671MT52-F1
#
_entry.id   AF-A0A671MT52-F1
#
_cell.length_a   1.000
_cell.length_b   1.000
_cell.length_c   1.000
_cell.angle_alpha   90.00
_cell.angle_beta   90.00
_cell.angle_gamma   90.00
#
_symmetry.space_group_name_H-M   'P 1'
#
loop_
_entity.id
_entity.type
_entity.pdbx_description
1 polymer ?
#
loop_
_entity_poly.entity_id
_entity_poly.type
_entity_poly.pdbx_seq_one_letter_code
_entity_poly.pdbx_strand_id
1 'polypeptide(L)' 'MKLNQSVRTYVENRPRYTGFSFEKLFPDVLFPAESEHNKLKASQARDLLSKMLVIDASKRISVEEALQHPYINVWYDP' A
#
# COMPACT_ATOMS: atom_id res chain seq x y z
N MET A 1 14.52 0.30 8.03
CA MET A 1 15.03 1.70 7.87
C MET A 1 15.84 2.09 9.10
N LYS A 2 17.04 2.68 8.98
CA LYS A 2 17.86 3.10 10.15
C LYS A 2 17.80 4.63 10.35
N LEU A 3 17.14 5.07 11.42
CA LEU A 3 17.13 6.49 11.83
C LEU A 3 18.40 6.84 12.61
N ASN A 4 18.96 8.03 12.36
CA ASN A 4 20.00 8.63 13.19
C ASN A 4 19.45 8.97 14.60
N GLN A 5 20.33 9.23 15.57
CA GLN A 5 19.92 9.33 16.97
C GLN A 5 18.92 10.48 17.23
N SER A 6 19.18 11.67 16.68
CA SER A 6 18.30 12.84 16.88
C SER A 6 16.90 12.63 16.29
N VAL A 7 16.82 12.11 15.07
CA VAL A 7 15.54 11.81 14.40
C VAL A 7 14.82 10.67 15.11
N ARG A 8 15.53 9.64 15.58
CA ARG A 8 14.94 8.55 16.36
C ARG A 8 14.29 9.06 17.64
N THR A 9 15.03 9.82 18.46
CA THR A 9 14.51 10.41 19.69
C THR A 9 13.28 11.28 19.42
N TYR A 10 13.26 12.06 18.34
CA TYR A 10 12.09 12.85 17.96
C TYR A 10 10.87 11.98 17.59
N VAL A 11 11.08 10.95 16.76
CA VAL A 11 10.01 10.03 16.31
C VAL A 11 9.45 9.19 17.46
N GLU A 12 10.29 8.70 18.36
CA GLU A 12 9.88 7.89 19.52
C GLU A 12 9.07 8.69 20.55
N ASN A 13 9.28 10.01 20.62
CA ASN A 13 8.52 10.94 21.46
C ASN A 13 7.28 11.54 20.77
N ARG A 14 6.82 11.01 19.62
CA ARG A 14 5.51 11.37 19.05
C ARG A 14 4.40 10.64 19.81
N PRO A 15 3.15 11.16 19.85
CA PRO A 15 2.00 10.34 20.19
C PRO A 15 1.95 9.10 19.30
N ARG A 16 1.66 7.94 19.89
CA ARG A 16 1.50 6.69 19.14
C ARG A 16 0.11 6.63 18.54
N TYR A 17 0.05 6.47 17.22
CA TYR A 17 -1.19 6.24 16.49
C TYR A 17 -1.25 4.78 16.07
N THR A 18 -2.37 4.12 16.36
CA THR A 18 -2.71 2.86 15.68
C THR A 18 -3.06 3.18 14.22
N GLY A 19 -2.52 2.39 13.29
CA GLY A 19 -2.87 2.51 11.88
C GLY A 19 -4.35 2.14 11.64
N PHE A 20 -4.92 2.68 10.58
CA PHE A 20 -6.19 2.19 10.04
C PHE A 20 -5.93 1.05 9.05
N SER A 21 -6.90 0.15 8.87
CA SER A 21 -6.83 -0.87 7.83
C SER A 21 -7.00 -0.24 6.44
N PHE A 22 -6.55 -0.92 5.40
CA PHE A 22 -6.60 -0.37 4.03
C PHE A 22 -8.02 -0.28 3.48
N GLU A 23 -8.97 -1.04 4.02
CA GLU A 23 -10.41 -0.93 3.72
C GLU A 23 -11.01 0.35 4.31
N LYS A 24 -10.49 0.81 5.47
CA LYS A 24 -10.91 2.08 6.08
C LYS A 24 -10.22 3.30 5.45
N LEU A 25 -8.97 3.15 5.00
CA LEU A 25 -8.25 4.20 4.25
C LEU A 25 -8.79 4.35 2.82
N PHE A 26 -9.11 3.23 2.16
CA PHE A 26 -9.58 3.17 0.79
C PHE A 26 -10.87 2.32 0.72
N PRO A 27 -12.03 2.83 1.18
CA PRO A 27 -13.30 2.11 1.15
C PRO A 27 -13.80 1.86 -0.27
N ASP A 28 -14.66 0.84 -0.46
CA ASP A 28 -15.14 0.40 -1.79
C ASP A 28 -15.84 1.51 -2.59
N VAL A 29 -16.43 2.50 -1.93
CA VAL A 29 -17.06 3.69 -2.56
C VAL A 29 -16.08 4.55 -3.36
N LEU A 30 -14.76 4.42 -3.12
CA LEU A 30 -13.73 5.12 -3.90
C LEU A 30 -13.33 4.36 -5.19
N PHE A 31 -13.86 3.14 -5.40
CA PHE A 31 -13.57 2.32 -6.56
C PHE A 31 -14.81 2.17 -7.46
N PRO A 32 -14.66 2.03 -8.79
CA PRO A 32 -15.79 1.79 -9.68
C PRO A 32 -16.54 0.50 -9.30
N ALA A 33 -17.84 0.58 -9.07
CA ALA A 33 -18.66 -0.54 -8.59
C ALA A 33 -19.46 -1.27 -9.70
N GLU A 34 -19.30 -0.86 -10.96
CA GLU A 34 -20.23 -1.19 -12.07
C GLU A 34 -20.26 -2.67 -12.50
N SER A 35 -19.33 -3.51 -12.02
CA SER A 35 -19.32 -4.95 -12.31
C SER A 35 -18.54 -5.77 -11.28
N GLU A 36 -18.76 -7.09 -11.24
CA GLU A 36 -17.95 -8.02 -10.45
C GLU A 36 -16.46 -7.99 -10.84
N HIS A 37 -16.16 -7.73 -12.12
CA HIS A 37 -14.78 -7.54 -12.58
C HIS A 37 -14.13 -6.31 -11.92
N ASN A 38 -14.90 -5.23 -11.75
CA ASN A 38 -14.41 -4.02 -11.08
C ASN A 38 -14.24 -4.21 -9.56
N LYS A 39 -15.06 -5.05 -8.91
CA LYS A 39 -14.85 -5.44 -7.50
C LYS A 39 -13.53 -6.19 -7.30
N LEU A 40 -13.20 -7.12 -8.20
CA LEU A 40 -11.90 -7.81 -8.16
C LEU A 40 -10.74 -6.81 -8.34
N LYS A 41 -10.89 -5.84 -9.26
CA LYS A 41 -9.90 -4.76 -9.46
C LYS A 41 -9.77 -3.85 -8.23
N ALA A 42 -10.86 -3.51 -7.53
CA ALA A 42 -10.82 -2.73 -6.30
C ALA A 42 -10.01 -3.42 -5.19
N SER A 43 -10.22 -4.73 -4.99
CA SER A 43 -9.45 -5.55 -4.06
C SER A 43 -7.95 -5.59 -4.44
N GLN A 44 -7.65 -5.85 -5.71
CA GLN A 44 -6.26 -5.85 -6.22
C GLN A 44 -5.56 -4.48 -6.10
N ALA A 45 -6.28 -3.37 -6.30
CA ALA A 45 -5.76 -2.03 -6.15
C ALA A 45 -5.40 -1.72 -4.68
N ARG A 46 -6.32 -2.05 -3.75
CA ARG A 46 -6.14 -1.89 -2.30
C ARG A 46 -4.98 -2.73 -1.78
N ASP A 47 -4.85 -3.97 -2.24
CA ASP A 47 -3.74 -4.86 -1.91
C ASP A 47 -2.39 -4.28 -2.36
N LEU A 48 -2.30 -3.77 -3.60
CA LEU A 48 -1.09 -3.08 -4.08
C LEU A 48 -0.75 -1.84 -3.23
N LEU A 49 -1.74 -0.99 -2.94
CA LEU A 49 -1.55 0.17 -2.06
C LEU A 49 -1.04 -0.25 -0.67
N SER A 50 -1.50 -1.38 -0.14
CA SER A 50 -1.03 -1.91 1.16
C SER A 50 0.45 -2.28 1.16
N LYS A 51 0.96 -2.76 0.03
CA LYS A 51 2.36 -3.17 -0.17
C LYS A 51 3.27 -1.99 -0.54
N MET A 52 2.73 -0.95 -1.17
CA MET A 52 3.46 0.28 -1.52
C MET A 52 3.53 1.30 -0.38
N LEU A 53 2.44 1.53 0.36
CA LEU A 53 2.36 2.56 1.42
C LEU A 53 2.92 2.08 2.78
N VAL A 54 4.02 1.32 2.72
CA VAL A 54 4.73 0.78 3.88
C VAL A 54 5.83 1.73 4.32
N ILE A 55 5.78 2.22 5.58
CA ILE A 55 6.77 3.17 6.12
C ILE A 55 8.19 2.59 6.10
N ASP A 56 8.35 1.33 6.52
CA ASP A 56 9.65 0.67 6.53
C ASP A 56 10.02 0.14 5.13
N ALA A 57 10.98 0.80 4.48
CA ALA A 57 11.38 0.46 3.11
C ALA A 57 11.84 -1.00 2.92
N SER A 58 12.38 -1.67 3.96
CA SER A 58 12.75 -3.09 3.90
C SER A 58 11.56 -4.07 3.91
N LYS A 59 10.33 -3.56 4.06
CA LYS A 59 9.07 -4.32 3.97
C LYS A 59 8.15 -3.81 2.87
N ARG A 60 8.60 -2.79 2.12
CA ARG A 60 7.87 -2.21 0.99
C ARG A 60 8.18 -3.04 -0.25
N ILE A 61 7.16 -3.25 -1.08
CA ILE A 61 7.29 -3.94 -2.37
C ILE A 61 8.38 -3.30 -3.24
N SER A 62 9.14 -4.14 -3.97
CA SER A 62 10.10 -3.68 -4.98
C SER A 62 9.37 -3.18 -6.24
N VAL A 63 10.12 -2.58 -7.17
CA VAL A 63 9.56 -2.16 -8.48
C VAL A 63 9.16 -3.37 -9.30
N GLU A 64 10.02 -4.40 -9.31
CA GLU A 64 9.83 -5.66 -10.02
C GLU A 64 8.61 -6.42 -9.49
N GLU A 65 8.49 -6.54 -8.16
CA GLU A 65 7.32 -7.14 -7.50
C GLU A 65 6.02 -6.36 -7.80
N ALA A 66 6.09 -5.03 -7.89
CA ALA A 66 4.94 -4.19 -8.22
C ALA A 66 4.51 -4.32 -9.70
N LEU A 67 5.45 -4.46 -10.63
CA LEU A 67 5.18 -4.75 -12.04
C LEU A 67 4.48 -6.11 -12.21
N GLN A 68 4.93 -7.12 -11.46
CA GLN A 68 4.32 -8.46 -11.46
C GLN A 68 2.98 -8.53 -10.69
N HIS A 69 2.53 -7.45 -10.03
CA HIS A 69 1.30 -7.45 -9.26
C HIS A 69 0.06 -7.65 -10.15
N PRO A 70 -0.94 -8.49 -9.79
CA PRO A 70 -2.12 -8.76 -10.63
C PRO A 70 -2.94 -7.51 -11.06
N TYR A 71 -2.77 -6.40 -10.36
CA TYR A 71 -3.37 -5.11 -10.72
C TYR A 71 -2.66 -4.44 -11.92
N ILE A 72 -1.33 -4.54 -11.99
CA ILE A 72 -0.46 -3.86 -12.97
C ILE A 72 -0.10 -4.79 -14.13
N ASN A 73 0.15 -6.07 -13.86
CA ASN A 73 0.69 -7.05 -14.82
C ASN A 73 -0.18 -7.27 -16.07
N VAL A 74 -1.44 -6.80 -16.07
CA VAL A 74 -2.29 -6.76 -17.27
C VAL A 74 -1.79 -5.80 -18.36
N TRP A 75 -0.85 -4.92 -18.03
CA TRP A 75 -0.20 -3.96 -18.93
C TRP A 75 1.29 -4.27 -19.16
N TYR A 76 1.78 -5.43 -18.69
CA TYR A 76 3.18 -5.79 -18.82
C TYR A 76 3.52 -6.19 -20.26
N ASP A 77 4.56 -5.59 -20.82
CA ASP A 77 5.14 -5.89 -22.14
C ASP A 77 6.64 -6.23 -21.91
N PRO A 78 7.13 -7.43 -22.29
CA PRO A 78 8.45 -7.96 -21.91
C PRO A 78 9.65 -7.35 -22.64
#